data_AF-A0A5N4D1N9-F1
#
_entry.id   AF-A0A5N4D1N9-F1
#
_cell.length_a   1.000
_cell.length_b   1.000
_cell.length_c   1.000
_cell.angle_alpha   90.00
_cell.angle_beta   90.00
_cell.angle_gamma   90.00
#
_symmetry.space_group_name_H-M   'P 1'
#
loop_
_entity.id
_entity.type
_entity.pdbx_description
1 polymer ?
#
loop_
_entity_poly.entity_id
_entity_poly.type
_entity_poly.pdbx_seq_one_letter_code
_entity_poly.pdbx_strand_id
1 'polypeptide(L)'
;ALCQLISTSSQIFHIKDFANGSFYTVFFLYVYVTLATDVVNLFLSANNSKKMSEDLPYEVRRAQEINHLFGPKDSEDSYDIIFDLHNTTSNMGCTLILEDSRNDFLIQMFHYIKMSLAPLPCYVYLTEHPSLKYATTRSIAKYAVGIEVGPQPQGVLRADILDQMRKMIKHALDFIHNFNEGKEFPPCAIEVYKIMEKVDYPRNKSGEIAAIIHPKLQQSQAPSPCKALSTKSRTQPAASDSPLAHELWVLLLH
;
A
#
# COMPACT_ATOMS: atom_id res chain seq x y z
N ALA A 1 -14.66 -26.96 -1.78
CA ALA A 1 -15.53 -25.91 -1.25
C ALA A 1 -14.84 -24.53 -1.28
N LEU A 2 -14.33 -24.11 -2.45
CA LEU A 2 -13.42 -22.95 -2.58
C LEU A 2 -14.01 -21.77 -3.40
N CYS A 3 -15.34 -21.72 -3.58
CA CYS A 3 -16.02 -20.75 -4.46
C CYS A 3 -17.02 -19.83 -3.73
N GLN A 4 -16.69 -19.33 -2.54
CA GLN A 4 -17.60 -18.43 -1.80
C GLN A 4 -16.90 -17.19 -1.19
N LEU A 5 -15.82 -16.71 -1.81
CA LEU A 5 -15.00 -15.60 -1.28
C LEU A 5 -15.16 -14.27 -2.04
N ILE A 6 -16.33 -14.03 -2.62
CA ILE A 6 -16.72 -12.68 -3.07
C ILE A 6 -17.97 -12.30 -2.27
N SER A 7 -17.75 -11.80 -1.05
CA SER A 7 -18.78 -11.24 -0.19
C SER A 7 -18.37 -9.83 0.23
N THR A 8 -19.30 -8.88 0.11
CA THR A 8 -19.21 -7.45 0.41
C THR A 8 -19.11 -7.13 1.91
N SER A 9 -18.38 -7.95 2.65
CA SER A 9 -18.26 -7.89 4.10
C SER A 9 -16.79 -7.80 4.47
N SER A 10 -16.39 -6.82 5.29
CA SER A 10 -15.12 -6.92 6.01
C SER A 10 -15.14 -8.21 6.82
N GLN A 11 -14.32 -9.19 6.46
CA GLN A 11 -14.24 -10.45 7.19
C GLN A 11 -13.04 -10.37 8.14
N ILE A 12 -13.30 -10.55 9.43
CA ILE A 12 -12.26 -10.79 10.44
C ILE A 12 -11.80 -12.23 10.23
N PHE A 13 -10.59 -12.40 9.71
CA PHE A 13 -9.97 -13.73 9.61
C PHE A 13 -9.09 -13.96 10.83
N HIS A 14 -9.49 -14.89 11.70
CA HIS A 14 -8.57 -15.47 12.68
C HIS A 14 -7.65 -16.45 11.94
N ILE A 15 -6.41 -16.05 11.65
CA ILE A 15 -5.42 -16.98 11.10
C ILE A 15 -4.85 -17.81 12.25
N LYS A 16 -5.22 -19.09 12.27
CA LYS A 16 -4.50 -20.12 13.03
C LYS A 16 -3.27 -20.51 12.22
N ASP A 17 -2.08 -20.30 12.77
CA ASP A 17 -0.88 -20.91 12.19
C ASP A 17 -0.96 -22.43 12.40
N PHE A 18 -1.20 -23.15 11.31
CA PHE A 18 -1.35 -24.61 11.32
C PHE A 18 -0.02 -25.34 11.56
N ALA A 19 1.13 -24.65 11.54
CA ALA A 19 2.44 -25.26 11.76
C ALA A 19 2.87 -25.28 13.24
N ASN A 20 2.46 -24.32 14.06
CA ASN A 20 2.92 -24.16 15.46
C ASN A 20 1.78 -23.94 16.48
N GLY A 21 0.53 -23.77 16.04
CA GLY A 21 -0.64 -23.71 16.94
C GLY A 21 -0.82 -22.39 17.70
N SER A 22 -0.01 -21.37 17.41
CA SER A 22 -0.13 -20.04 18.01
C SER A 22 -1.32 -19.26 17.46
N PHE A 23 -2.04 -18.56 18.34
CA PHE A 23 -3.07 -17.59 17.97
C PHE A 23 -2.45 -16.19 17.93
N TYR A 24 -2.40 -15.59 16.75
CA TYR A 24 -2.10 -14.16 16.63
C TYR A 24 -3.41 -13.43 16.32
N THR A 25 -3.74 -12.41 17.10
CA THR A 25 -4.78 -11.44 16.71
C THR A 25 -4.17 -10.52 15.67
N VAL A 26 -4.23 -10.94 14.41
CA VAL A 26 -3.76 -10.17 13.25
C VAL A 26 -5.00 -9.75 12.49
N PHE A 27 -5.33 -8.46 12.58
CA PHE A 27 -6.41 -7.91 11.79
C PHE A 27 -5.89 -7.65 10.37
N PHE A 28 -6.28 -8.53 9.46
CA PHE A 28 -6.17 -8.27 8.04
C PHE A 28 -7.36 -7.44 7.62
N LEU A 29 -7.11 -6.16 7.38
CA LEU A 29 -8.12 -5.33 6.78
C LEU A 29 -8.04 -5.47 5.25
N TYR A 30 -8.78 -6.44 4.71
CA TYR A 30 -9.04 -6.50 3.28
C TYR A 30 -10.27 -5.65 2.98
N VAL A 31 -10.10 -4.33 2.81
CA VAL A 31 -11.22 -3.50 2.34
C VAL A 31 -11.29 -3.59 0.83
N TYR A 32 -12.15 -4.47 0.32
CA TYR A 32 -12.69 -4.30 -1.02
C TYR A 32 -13.62 -3.08 -1.00
N VAL A 33 -13.12 -1.91 -1.41
CA VAL A 33 -13.97 -0.74 -1.63
C VAL A 33 -14.29 -0.63 -3.11
N THR A 34 -15.53 -0.96 -3.47
CA THR A 34 -16.02 -0.96 -4.85
C THR A 34 -16.82 0.28 -5.22
N LEU A 35 -16.77 1.38 -4.45
CA LEU A 35 -17.57 2.57 -4.76
C LEU A 35 -16.76 3.86 -4.64
N ALA A 36 -16.46 4.43 -5.81
CA ALA A 36 -16.29 5.85 -6.22
C ALA A 36 -15.65 6.92 -5.31
N THR A 37 -15.28 6.63 -4.07
CA THR A 37 -14.65 7.56 -3.13
C THR A 37 -13.24 7.05 -2.81
N ASP A 38 -12.25 7.88 -3.05
CA ASP A 38 -10.85 7.58 -2.72
C ASP A 38 -10.70 7.37 -1.19
N VAL A 39 -10.49 6.10 -0.81
CA VAL A 39 -10.36 5.63 0.58
C VAL A 39 -9.10 6.22 1.25
N VAL A 40 -8.14 6.68 0.45
CA VAL A 40 -6.83 7.15 0.90
C VAL A 40 -6.92 8.41 1.77
N ASN A 41 -8.05 9.13 1.75
CA ASN A 41 -8.25 10.35 2.56
C ASN A 41 -9.40 10.24 3.56
N LEU A 42 -9.90 9.04 3.78
CA LEU A 42 -11.14 8.82 4.51
C LEU A 42 -10.97 9.03 6.02
N PHE A 43 -9.77 8.76 6.56
CA PHE A 43 -9.45 8.87 7.99
C PHE A 43 -8.92 10.25 8.40
N LEU A 44 -9.21 11.29 7.61
CA LEU A 44 -8.98 12.67 8.03
C LEU A 44 -9.87 13.00 9.24
N SER A 45 -9.35 13.82 10.17
CA SER A 45 -10.08 14.22 11.39
C SER A 45 -11.46 14.82 11.10
N ALA A 46 -11.59 15.53 9.97
CA ALA A 46 -12.85 16.12 9.50
C ALA A 46 -13.94 15.08 9.15
N ASN A 47 -13.57 13.85 8.79
CA ASN A 47 -14.53 12.76 8.53
C ASN A 47 -14.85 11.98 9.82
N ASN A 48 -13.86 11.74 10.66
CA ASN A 48 -14.05 11.03 11.93
C ASN A 48 -14.93 11.80 12.92
N SER A 49 -14.96 13.14 12.84
CA SER A 49 -15.77 14.01 13.71
C SER A 49 -17.18 14.32 13.19
N LYS A 50 -17.54 13.88 11.97
CA LYS A 50 -18.89 14.08 11.43
C LYS A 50 -19.92 13.28 12.24
N LYS A 51 -21.03 13.91 12.58
CA LYS A 51 -22.18 13.22 13.19
C LYS A 51 -22.68 12.13 12.24
N MET A 52 -22.86 10.91 12.75
CA MET A 52 -23.40 9.81 11.95
C MET A 52 -24.78 10.17 11.40
N SER A 53 -24.96 9.99 10.09
CA SER A 53 -26.21 10.14 9.35
C SER A 53 -26.26 9.08 8.25
N GLU A 54 -27.47 8.63 7.87
CA GLU A 54 -27.66 7.71 6.73
C GLU A 54 -27.23 8.35 5.39
N ASP A 55 -27.21 9.68 5.32
CA ASP A 55 -26.79 10.43 4.13
C ASP A 55 -25.27 10.45 3.91
N LEU A 56 -24.48 10.00 4.89
CA LEU A 56 -23.03 9.94 4.73
C LEU A 56 -22.65 8.84 3.72
N PRO A 57 -21.64 9.10 2.86
CA PRO A 57 -21.07 8.06 2.00
C PRO A 57 -20.75 6.81 2.81
N TYR A 58 -21.01 5.64 2.21
CA TYR A 58 -20.80 4.35 2.88
C TYR A 58 -19.40 4.25 3.47
N GLU A 59 -18.38 4.65 2.70
CA GLU A 59 -16.98 4.65 3.11
C GLU A 59 -16.78 5.52 4.35
N VAL A 60 -17.37 6.72 4.41
CA VAL A 60 -17.22 7.62 5.57
C VAL A 60 -17.77 6.97 6.83
N ARG A 61 -18.96 6.36 6.74
CA ARG A 61 -19.56 5.61 7.88
C ARG A 61 -18.67 4.44 8.28
N ARG A 62 -18.15 3.70 7.31
CA ARG A 62 -17.29 2.55 7.56
C ARG A 62 -15.95 2.95 8.21
N ALA A 63 -15.37 4.09 7.82
CA ALA A 63 -14.17 4.61 8.46
C ALA A 63 -14.42 5.03 9.91
N GLN A 64 -15.59 5.61 10.21
CA GLN A 64 -15.97 5.92 11.59
C GLN A 64 -16.08 4.64 12.43
N GLU A 65 -16.69 3.58 11.89
CA GLU A 65 -16.75 2.26 12.55
C GLU A 65 -15.36 1.66 12.77
N ILE A 66 -14.48 1.69 11.76
CA ILE A 66 -13.11 1.18 11.88
C ILE A 66 -12.32 1.99 12.91
N ASN A 67 -12.42 3.32 12.90
CA ASN A 67 -11.76 4.18 13.87
C ASN A 67 -12.29 3.97 15.30
N HIS A 68 -13.57 3.62 15.45
CA HIS A 68 -14.14 3.25 16.74
C HIS A 68 -13.63 1.88 17.24
N LEU A 69 -13.46 0.91 16.34
CA LEU A 69 -13.05 -0.45 16.69
C LEU A 69 -11.53 -0.60 16.92
N PHE A 70 -10.72 0.09 16.12
CA PHE A 70 -9.25 -0.06 16.09
C PHE A 70 -8.49 1.18 16.52
N GLY A 71 -9.19 2.31 16.67
CA GLY A 71 -8.65 3.55 17.19
C GLY A 71 -9.11 3.80 18.62
N PRO A 72 -9.38 5.08 18.99
CA PRO A 72 -9.39 6.25 18.14
C PRO A 72 -7.98 6.61 17.61
N LYS A 73 -7.89 7.06 16.36
CA LYS A 73 -6.63 7.55 15.77
C LYS A 73 -6.00 8.63 16.67
N ASP A 74 -4.67 8.59 16.78
CA ASP A 74 -3.86 9.48 17.62
C ASP A 74 -4.16 9.38 19.14
N SER A 75 -4.81 8.30 19.59
CA SER A 75 -5.07 8.00 21.01
C SER A 75 -4.14 6.92 21.55
N GLU A 76 -3.89 6.92 22.86
CA GLU A 76 -3.21 5.82 23.57
C GLU A 76 -3.96 4.49 23.46
N ASP A 77 -5.29 4.55 23.32
CA ASP A 77 -6.17 3.38 23.16
C ASP A 77 -6.17 2.81 21.73
N SER A 78 -5.48 3.47 20.78
CA SER A 78 -5.35 2.94 19.42
C SER A 78 -4.60 1.61 19.41
N TYR A 79 -4.93 0.75 18.46
CA TYR A 79 -4.17 -0.47 18.22
C TYR A 79 -2.70 -0.15 17.96
N ASP A 80 -1.82 -0.99 18.52
CA ASP A 80 -0.39 -0.78 18.37
C ASP A 80 0.03 -0.90 16.90
N ILE A 81 -0.42 -1.93 16.19
CA ILE A 81 -0.04 -2.18 14.80
C ILE A 81 -1.23 -2.57 13.93
N ILE A 82 -1.29 -2.02 12.71
CA ILE A 82 -2.21 -2.44 11.65
C ILE A 82 -1.42 -2.79 10.39
N PHE A 83 -1.64 -3.99 9.88
CA PHE A 83 -1.20 -4.43 8.55
C PHE A 83 -2.35 -4.26 7.55
N ASP A 84 -2.18 -3.33 6.61
CA ASP A 84 -3.16 -3.01 5.58
C ASP A 84 -2.67 -3.58 4.24
N LEU A 85 -3.42 -4.55 3.72
CA LEU A 85 -3.02 -5.36 2.57
C LEU A 85 -3.58 -4.79 1.28
N HIS A 86 -2.69 -4.52 0.33
CA HIS A 86 -3.02 -3.98 -0.99
C HIS A 86 -2.49 -4.86 -2.10
N ASN A 87 -3.17 -4.79 -3.24
CA ASN A 87 -2.68 -5.31 -4.50
C ASN A 87 -2.65 -4.19 -5.54
N THR A 88 -1.63 -4.24 -6.37
CA THR A 88 -1.43 -3.30 -7.46
C THR A 88 -1.35 -4.02 -8.79
N THR A 89 -1.87 -3.38 -9.83
CA THR A 89 -1.70 -3.85 -11.21
C THR A 89 -0.30 -3.56 -11.74
N SER A 90 0.44 -2.66 -11.09
CA SER A 90 1.83 -2.33 -11.41
C SER A 90 2.76 -3.49 -11.05
N ASN A 91 3.86 -3.63 -11.81
CA ASN A 91 4.85 -4.67 -11.60
C ASN A 91 5.80 -4.35 -10.43
N MET A 92 5.26 -4.10 -9.23
CA MET A 92 6.03 -3.63 -8.07
C MET A 92 6.69 -4.75 -7.25
N GLY A 93 6.25 -6.00 -7.40
CA GLY A 93 6.71 -7.09 -6.54
C GLY A 93 6.27 -6.91 -5.08
N CYS A 94 7.01 -7.52 -4.15
CA CYS A 94 6.81 -7.33 -2.71
C CYS A 94 7.23 -5.91 -2.30
N THR A 95 6.30 -5.11 -1.79
CA THR A 95 6.58 -3.73 -1.36
C THR A 95 6.01 -3.46 0.03
N LEU A 96 6.83 -2.87 0.89
CA LEU A 96 6.43 -2.36 2.21
C LEU A 96 6.29 -0.84 2.13
N ILE A 97 5.20 -0.29 2.66
CA ILE A 97 4.94 1.15 2.66
C ILE A 97 5.21 1.72 4.06
N LEU A 98 6.17 2.64 4.14
CA LEU A 98 6.57 3.36 5.36
C LEU A 98 6.05 4.80 5.33
N GLU A 99 5.44 5.26 6.43
CA GLU A 99 4.86 6.61 6.51
C GLU A 99 5.76 7.61 7.26
N ASP A 100 6.63 7.16 8.18
CA ASP A 100 7.55 8.01 8.96
C ASP A 100 8.97 7.44 8.91
N SER A 101 9.92 8.23 8.39
CA SER A 101 11.34 7.86 8.30
C SER A 101 12.08 7.82 9.64
N ARG A 102 11.43 8.21 10.74
CA ARG A 102 11.99 8.22 12.10
C ARG A 102 11.46 7.09 12.98
N ASN A 103 10.67 6.17 12.40
CA ASN A 103 10.11 5.06 13.15
C ASN A 103 11.09 3.88 13.19
N ASP A 104 11.99 3.87 14.17
CA ASP A 104 13.03 2.85 14.32
C ASP A 104 12.47 1.43 14.41
N PHE A 105 11.31 1.25 15.07
CA PHE A 105 10.65 -0.06 15.18
C PHE A 105 10.24 -0.60 13.81
N LEU A 106 9.58 0.23 12.98
CA LEU A 106 9.17 -0.18 11.63
C LEU A 106 10.37 -0.36 10.69
N ILE A 107 11.41 0.46 10.84
CA ILE A 107 12.67 0.30 10.08
C ILE A 107 13.29 -1.07 10.38
N GLN A 108 13.37 -1.44 11.66
CA GLN A 108 13.86 -2.75 12.08
C GLN A 108 12.98 -3.90 11.57
N MET A 109 11.66 -3.76 11.64
CA MET A 109 10.72 -4.74 11.08
C MET A 109 10.94 -4.93 9.58
N PHE A 110 11.07 -3.83 8.83
CA PHE A 110 11.21 -3.87 7.38
C PHE A 110 12.57 -4.45 6.97
N HIS A 111 13.63 -4.12 7.72
CA HIS A 111 14.92 -4.78 7.58
C HIS A 111 14.81 -6.29 7.80
N TYR A 112 14.16 -6.73 8.88
CA TYR A 112 13.96 -8.15 9.19
C TYR A 112 13.19 -8.89 8.09
N ILE A 113 12.09 -8.31 7.59
CA ILE A 113 11.28 -8.88 6.51
C ILE A 113 12.12 -9.02 5.23
N LYS A 114 12.84 -7.97 4.83
CA LYS A 114 13.72 -7.99 3.64
C LYS A 114 14.78 -9.09 3.74
N MET A 115 15.44 -9.20 4.90
CA MET A 115 16.45 -10.24 5.13
C MET A 115 15.87 -11.64 5.11
N SER A 116 14.64 -11.82 5.63
CA SER A 116 13.96 -13.11 5.67
C SER A 116 13.42 -13.56 4.32
N LEU A 117 13.09 -12.62 3.43
CA LEU A 117 12.61 -12.91 2.08
C LEU A 117 13.73 -13.16 1.07
N ALA A 118 14.96 -12.73 1.35
CA ALA A 118 16.09 -12.88 0.44
C ALA A 118 16.24 -14.35 -0.03
N PRO A 119 16.47 -14.60 -1.34
CA PRO A 119 16.81 -13.64 -2.39
C PRO A 119 15.61 -12.99 -3.11
N LEU A 120 14.37 -13.18 -2.66
CA LEU A 120 13.20 -12.51 -3.25
C LEU A 120 13.28 -10.99 -2.98
N PRO A 121 13.21 -10.12 -4.01
CA PRO A 121 13.23 -8.68 -3.79
C PRO A 121 12.03 -8.20 -2.98
N CYS A 122 12.29 -7.39 -1.96
CA CYS A 122 11.27 -6.67 -1.20
C CYS A 122 11.68 -5.20 -1.10
N TYR A 123 10.88 -4.32 -1.68
CA TYR A 123 11.16 -2.88 -1.73
C TYR A 123 10.47 -2.15 -0.57
N VAL A 124 10.96 -0.96 -0.26
CA VAL A 124 10.35 -0.09 0.75
C VAL A 124 10.02 1.23 0.07
N TYR A 125 8.75 1.61 0.11
CA TYR A 125 8.26 2.88 -0.42
C TYR A 125 7.93 3.83 0.73
N LEU A 126 8.63 4.95 0.80
CA LEU A 126 8.47 5.97 1.84
C LEU A 126 7.51 7.06 1.34
N THR A 127 6.33 7.14 1.95
CA THR A 127 5.26 8.08 1.58
C THR A 127 5.28 9.39 2.39
N GLU A 128 6.44 9.74 2.97
CA GLU A 128 6.62 10.98 3.71
C GLU A 128 6.81 12.16 2.75
N HIS A 129 5.83 13.06 2.69
CA HIS A 129 5.91 14.27 1.86
C HIS A 129 5.31 15.49 2.60
N PRO A 130 5.93 16.69 2.52
CA PRO A 130 5.43 17.88 3.22
C PRO A 130 3.99 18.28 2.83
N SER A 131 3.60 18.04 1.58
CA SER A 131 2.29 18.43 1.04
C SER A 131 1.34 17.27 0.74
N LEU A 132 1.82 16.02 0.70
CA LEU A 132 0.95 14.85 0.47
C LEU A 132 0.65 14.21 1.81
N LYS A 133 -0.48 14.59 2.41
CA LYS A 133 -0.98 13.94 3.62
C LYS A 133 -1.92 12.82 3.22
N TYR A 134 -1.51 11.60 3.47
CA TYR A 134 -2.35 10.43 3.32
C TYR A 134 -3.10 10.17 4.64
N ALA A 135 -4.41 9.95 4.57
CA ALA A 135 -5.20 9.54 5.72
C ALA A 135 -5.76 8.14 5.47
N THR A 136 -4.83 7.20 5.45
CA THR A 136 -5.02 5.78 5.15
C THR A 136 -5.70 5.08 6.32
N THR A 137 -6.28 3.90 6.06
CA THR A 137 -6.91 3.12 7.13
C THR A 137 -5.93 2.68 8.20
N ARG A 138 -4.72 2.27 7.82
CA ARG A 138 -3.66 1.90 8.77
C ARG A 138 -3.18 3.05 9.65
N SER A 139 -3.38 4.31 9.24
CA SER A 139 -2.94 5.48 10.02
C SER A 139 -3.68 5.68 11.35
N ILE A 140 -4.64 4.81 11.66
CA ILE A 140 -5.30 4.75 12.97
C ILE A 140 -4.36 4.17 14.03
N ALA A 141 -3.48 3.23 13.65
CA ALA A 141 -2.57 2.56 14.56
C ALA A 141 -1.32 3.38 14.86
N LYS A 142 -0.67 3.08 16.00
CA LYS A 142 0.63 3.65 16.39
C LYS A 142 1.74 3.28 15.39
N TYR A 143 1.68 2.05 14.88
CA TYR A 143 2.57 1.48 13.88
C TYR A 143 1.77 1.08 12.64
N ALA A 144 1.71 1.96 11.65
CA ALA A 144 1.00 1.73 10.40
C ALA A 144 1.89 1.02 9.37
N VAL A 145 1.49 -0.16 8.89
CA VAL A 145 2.25 -0.92 7.88
C VAL A 145 1.38 -1.20 6.66
N GLY A 146 1.78 -0.66 5.50
CA GLY A 146 1.20 -1.05 4.21
C GLY A 146 1.99 -2.20 3.60
N ILE A 147 1.30 -3.25 3.17
CA ILE A 147 1.89 -4.37 2.42
C ILE A 147 1.23 -4.41 1.06
N GLU A 148 2.04 -4.21 0.02
CA GLU A 148 1.62 -4.10 -1.36
C GLU A 148 2.28 -5.22 -2.17
N VAL A 149 1.50 -5.96 -2.95
CA VAL A 149 2.03 -7.04 -3.81
C VAL A 149 1.37 -6.99 -5.17
N GLY A 150 2.20 -6.85 -6.21
CA GLY A 150 1.78 -6.88 -7.60
C GLY A 150 2.83 -7.51 -8.53
N PRO A 151 2.50 -7.73 -9.80
CA PRO A 151 1.27 -7.29 -10.47
C PRO A 151 0.12 -8.30 -10.31
N GLN A 152 -1.06 -7.81 -9.92
CA GLN A 152 -2.31 -8.58 -9.88
C GLN A 152 -3.47 -7.76 -10.45
N PRO A 153 -4.18 -8.26 -11.48
CA PRO A 153 -5.42 -7.63 -11.95
C PRO A 153 -6.46 -7.56 -10.82
N GLN A 154 -7.20 -6.46 -10.77
CA GLN A 154 -8.30 -6.32 -9.80
C GLN A 154 -9.35 -7.42 -10.01
N GLY A 155 -9.85 -8.00 -8.91
CA GLY A 155 -10.83 -9.10 -8.98
C GLY A 155 -10.25 -10.46 -9.34
N VAL A 156 -8.92 -10.58 -9.51
CA VAL A 156 -8.22 -11.85 -9.77
C VAL A 156 -7.38 -12.24 -8.57
N LEU A 157 -7.45 -13.51 -8.18
CA LEU A 157 -6.60 -14.08 -7.13
C LEU A 157 -5.54 -14.98 -7.77
N ARG A 158 -4.27 -14.60 -7.67
CA ARG A 158 -3.14 -15.43 -8.11
C ARG A 158 -2.47 -16.10 -6.93
N ALA A 159 -2.14 -17.38 -7.09
CA ALA A 159 -1.54 -18.18 -6.03
C ALA A 159 -0.14 -17.67 -5.60
N ASP A 160 0.67 -17.20 -6.55
CA ASP A 160 2.00 -16.66 -6.30
C ASP A 160 1.96 -15.34 -5.52
N ILE A 161 1.04 -14.43 -5.85
CA ILE A 161 0.81 -13.16 -5.14
C ILE A 161 0.33 -13.43 -3.70
N LEU A 162 -0.61 -14.38 -3.54
CA LEU A 162 -1.08 -14.79 -2.22
C LEU A 162 0.05 -15.38 -1.35
N ASP A 163 0.89 -16.25 -1.92
CA ASP A 163 2.04 -16.83 -1.22
C ASP A 163 3.06 -15.76 -0.78
N GLN A 164 3.38 -14.81 -1.67
CA GLN A 164 4.26 -13.68 -1.36
C GLN A 164 3.73 -12.83 -0.20
N MET A 165 2.45 -12.42 -0.27
CA MET A 165 1.81 -11.64 0.78
C MET A 165 1.77 -12.38 2.13
N ARG A 166 1.49 -13.70 2.11
CA ARG A 166 1.53 -14.54 3.32
C ARG A 166 2.93 -14.62 3.93
N LYS A 167 3.98 -14.74 3.12
CA LYS A 167 5.37 -14.75 3.60
C LYS A 167 5.76 -13.41 4.23
N MET A 168 5.40 -12.29 3.60
CA MET A 168 5.65 -10.95 4.16
C MET A 168 5.01 -10.81 5.55
N ILE A 169 3.74 -11.19 5.69
CA ILE A 169 3.05 -11.10 6.97
C ILE A 169 3.63 -12.07 7.99
N LYS A 170 3.91 -13.32 7.60
CA LYS A 170 4.55 -14.28 8.49
C LYS A 170 5.82 -13.68 9.11
N HIS A 171 6.71 -13.11 8.30
CA HIS A 171 7.94 -12.52 8.79
C HIS A 171 7.71 -11.26 9.64
N ALA A 172 6.68 -10.47 9.35
CA ALA A 172 6.31 -9.33 10.19
C ALA A 172 5.84 -9.80 11.59
N LEU A 173 5.03 -10.86 11.64
CA LEU A 173 4.56 -11.45 12.91
C LEU A 173 5.69 -12.15 13.67
N ASP A 174 6.58 -12.85 12.96
CA ASP A 174 7.78 -13.44 13.54
C ASP A 174 8.65 -12.32 14.19
N PHE A 175 8.80 -11.17 13.52
CA PHE A 175 9.51 -10.02 14.09
C PHE A 175 8.86 -9.51 15.38
N ILE A 176 7.55 -9.29 15.38
CA ILE A 176 6.81 -8.81 16.57
C ILE A 176 6.97 -9.80 17.74
N HIS A 177 6.83 -11.09 17.45
CA HIS A 177 6.98 -12.13 18.46
C HIS A 177 8.38 -12.10 19.07
N ASN A 178 9.43 -12.09 18.25
CA ASN A 178 10.81 -11.99 18.71
C ASN A 178 11.07 -10.70 19.52
N PHE A 179 10.53 -9.57 19.07
CA PHE A 179 10.63 -8.29 19.79
C PHE A 179 9.98 -8.39 21.18
N ASN A 180 8.80 -8.98 21.28
CA ASN A 180 8.08 -9.17 22.53
C ASN A 180 8.79 -10.17 23.48
N GLU A 181 9.54 -11.13 22.94
CA GLU A 181 10.40 -12.03 23.73
C GLU A 181 11.69 -11.35 24.24
N GLY A 182 11.90 -10.07 23.92
CA GLY A 182 13.08 -9.32 24.34
C GLY A 182 14.30 -9.56 23.47
N LYS A 183 14.13 -10.11 22.26
CA LYS A 183 15.24 -10.23 21.30
C LYS A 183 15.75 -8.84 20.93
N GLU A 184 17.04 -8.62 21.13
CA GLU A 184 17.70 -7.38 20.70
C GLU A 184 17.97 -7.41 19.19
N PHE A 185 17.69 -6.30 18.53
CA PHE A 185 17.98 -6.10 17.11
C PHE A 185 19.09 -5.06 16.96
N PRO A 186 20.25 -5.42 16.37
CA PRO A 186 21.35 -4.47 16.15
C PRO A 186 20.92 -3.30 15.25
N PRO A 187 21.61 -2.14 15.32
CA PRO A 187 21.38 -1.03 14.41
C PRO A 187 21.42 -1.48 12.94
N CYS A 188 20.47 -1.01 12.15
CA CYS A 188 20.37 -1.34 10.73
C CYS A 188 20.05 -0.09 9.89
N ALA A 189 20.16 -0.25 8.58
CA ALA A 189 19.69 0.72 7.60
C ALA A 189 18.98 -0.04 6.48
N ILE A 190 17.98 0.59 5.87
CA ILE A 190 17.24 0.05 4.73
C ILE A 190 17.26 1.05 3.57
N GLU A 191 17.46 0.53 2.37
CA GLU A 191 17.21 1.31 1.16
C GLU A 191 15.70 1.51 0.98
N VAL A 192 15.31 2.76 0.70
CA VAL A 192 13.92 3.17 0.50
C VAL A 192 13.77 4.01 -0.76
N TYR A 193 12.60 3.94 -1.39
CA TYR A 193 12.20 4.83 -2.47
C TYR A 193 11.24 5.86 -1.92
N LYS A 194 11.68 7.12 -1.83
CA LYS A 194 10.86 8.21 -1.30
C LYS A 194 10.00 8.84 -2.39
N ILE A 195 8.73 9.08 -2.10
CA ILE A 195 7.84 9.82 -3.00
C ILE A 195 8.38 11.23 -3.24
N MET A 196 8.43 11.64 -4.52
CA MET A 196 8.79 13.00 -4.91
C MET A 196 7.56 13.74 -5.45
N GLU A 197 6.96 13.22 -6.52
CA GLU A 197 5.77 13.79 -7.14
C GLU A 197 4.95 12.72 -7.85
N LYS A 198 3.72 13.07 -8.24
CA LYS A 198 2.87 12.23 -9.08
C LYS A 198 2.85 12.79 -10.50
N VAL A 199 3.05 11.93 -11.48
CA VAL A 199 3.00 12.32 -12.90
C VAL A 199 1.72 11.77 -13.51
N ASP A 200 0.87 12.68 -13.98
CA ASP A 200 -0.37 12.32 -14.67
C ASP A 200 -0.08 11.84 -16.10
N TYR A 201 -1.06 11.16 -16.69
CA TYR A 201 -1.04 10.85 -18.11
C TYR A 201 -1.02 12.14 -18.94
N PRO A 202 -0.32 12.17 -20.08
CA PRO A 202 -0.48 13.26 -21.03
C PRO A 202 -1.93 13.35 -21.50
N ARG A 203 -2.53 14.53 -21.41
CA ARG A 203 -3.93 14.80 -21.78
C ARG A 203 -4.06 15.75 -22.97
N ASN A 204 -5.10 15.57 -23.76
CA ASN A 204 -5.44 16.48 -24.85
C ASN A 204 -6.21 17.72 -24.31
N LYS A 205 -6.63 18.63 -25.22
CA LYS A 205 -7.37 19.84 -24.85
C LYS A 205 -8.74 19.58 -24.20
N SER A 206 -9.34 18.40 -24.43
CA SER A 206 -10.58 17.96 -23.79
C SER A 206 -10.36 17.29 -22.43
N GLY A 207 -9.11 17.12 -21.98
CA GLY A 207 -8.77 16.45 -20.71
C GLY A 207 -8.72 14.92 -20.80
N GLU A 208 -8.86 14.35 -22.00
CA GLU A 208 -8.79 12.91 -22.24
C GLU A 208 -7.32 12.46 -22.36
N ILE A 209 -7.04 11.20 -21.98
CA ILE A 209 -5.69 10.61 -22.09
C ILE A 209 -5.27 10.56 -23.57
N ALA A 210 -4.15 11.21 -23.89
CA ALA A 210 -3.60 11.32 -25.24
C ALA A 210 -2.44 10.34 -25.52
N ALA A 211 -1.82 9.80 -24.47
CA ALA A 211 -0.69 8.88 -24.57
C ALA A 211 -0.71 7.85 -23.43
N ILE A 212 -0.19 6.65 -23.68
CA ILE A 212 -0.08 5.57 -22.70
C ILE A 212 1.36 5.39 -22.24
N ILE A 213 1.55 4.63 -21.15
CA ILE A 213 2.88 4.29 -20.62
C ILE A 213 3.74 3.64 -21.71
N HIS A 214 4.97 4.12 -21.86
CA HIS A 214 5.90 3.60 -22.86
C HIS A 214 6.25 2.13 -22.55
N PRO A 215 6.30 1.20 -23.54
CA PRO A 215 6.54 -0.24 -23.28
C PRO A 215 7.80 -0.56 -22.47
N LYS A 216 8.89 0.19 -22.71
CA LYS A 216 10.13 0.08 -21.90
C LYS A 216 9.94 0.41 -20.42
N LEU A 217 9.04 1.34 -20.10
CA LEU A 217 8.70 1.67 -18.72
C LEU A 217 7.72 0.65 -18.13
N GLN A 218 6.76 0.17 -18.93
CA GLN A 218 5.75 -0.82 -18.53
C GLN A 218 6.35 -2.13 -17.99
N GLN A 219 7.51 -2.54 -18.50
CA GLN A 219 8.17 -3.79 -18.11
C GLN A 219 9.11 -3.64 -16.90
N SER A 220 9.37 -2.42 -16.43
CA SER A 220 10.33 -2.18 -15.36
C SER A 220 9.72 -2.46 -13.99
N GLN A 221 10.40 -3.27 -13.18
CA GLN A 221 10.08 -3.45 -11.75
C GLN A 221 10.78 -2.41 -10.88
N ALA A 222 12.00 -2.05 -11.26
CA ALA A 222 12.80 -1.07 -10.56
C ALA A 222 12.58 0.32 -11.15
N PRO A 223 12.63 1.39 -10.33
CA PRO A 223 12.78 2.74 -10.85
C PRO A 223 14.11 2.82 -11.60
N SER A 224 14.04 2.86 -12.94
CA SER A 224 15.19 3.12 -13.81
C SER A 224 15.01 4.47 -14.51
N PRO A 225 16.08 5.28 -14.72
CA PRO A 225 15.98 6.52 -15.47
C PRO A 225 15.58 6.20 -16.92
N CYS A 226 14.32 6.45 -17.27
CA CYS A 226 13.82 6.22 -18.63
C CYS A 226 13.59 7.56 -19.31
N LYS A 227 14.31 7.83 -20.41
CA LYS A 227 14.18 9.07 -21.20
C LYS A 227 12.83 9.21 -21.92
N ALA A 228 12.02 8.15 -21.98
CA ALA A 228 10.71 8.15 -22.59
C ALA A 228 9.67 7.58 -21.62
N LEU A 229 8.80 8.45 -21.10
CA LEU A 229 7.77 8.10 -20.11
C LEU A 229 6.46 7.62 -20.77
N SER A 230 6.11 8.15 -21.94
CA SER A 230 4.84 7.86 -22.62
C SER A 230 4.99 7.71 -24.15
N THR A 231 4.01 7.09 -24.79
CA THR A 231 3.90 6.95 -26.25
C THR A 231 2.52 7.40 -26.74
N LYS A 232 2.49 8.23 -27.80
CA LYS A 232 1.24 8.72 -28.39
C LYS A 232 0.45 7.57 -29.02
N SER A 233 -0.87 7.57 -28.82
CA SER A 233 -1.74 6.67 -29.56
C SER A 233 -1.70 7.01 -31.06
N ARG A 234 -1.75 5.99 -31.93
CA ARG A 234 -1.42 6.08 -33.37
C ARG A 234 -2.45 6.85 -34.22
N THR A 235 -3.29 7.70 -33.62
CA THR A 235 -4.42 8.39 -34.25
C THR A 235 -4.20 9.88 -34.50
N GLN A 236 -3.01 10.45 -34.24
CA GLN A 236 -2.70 11.84 -34.62
C GLN A 236 -1.34 11.96 -35.33
N PRO A 237 -1.21 12.82 -36.38
CA PRO A 237 0.05 13.00 -37.10
C PRO A 237 1.13 13.56 -36.18
N ALA A 238 2.37 13.11 -36.38
CA ALA A 238 3.54 13.56 -35.66
C ALA A 238 3.75 15.08 -35.87
N ALA A 239 3.58 15.85 -34.79
CA ALA A 239 4.02 17.23 -34.73
C ALA A 239 5.09 17.38 -33.64
N SER A 240 6.27 17.78 -34.11
CA SER A 240 7.45 18.38 -33.47
C SER A 240 7.86 17.91 -32.08
N ASP A 241 9.02 17.25 -32.03
CA ASP A 241 9.80 17.00 -30.83
C ASP A 241 10.20 18.31 -30.13
N SER A 242 9.98 18.35 -28.82
CA SER A 242 10.51 19.34 -27.89
C SER A 242 11.18 18.56 -26.75
N PRO A 243 12.50 18.70 -26.53
CA PRO A 243 13.19 18.01 -25.46
C PRO A 243 13.24 18.90 -24.21
N LEU A 244 12.28 18.73 -23.31
CA LEU A 244 12.45 19.16 -21.92
C LEU A 244 12.70 17.90 -21.08
N ALA A 245 13.99 17.61 -20.90
CA ALA A 245 14.50 16.58 -20.02
C ALA A 245 14.38 17.07 -18.57
N HIS A 246 13.44 16.49 -17.83
CA HIS A 246 13.47 16.48 -16.38
C HIS A 246 13.41 15.02 -15.93
N GLU A 247 14.30 14.63 -15.01
CA GLU A 247 14.28 13.33 -14.37
C GLU A 247 13.04 13.25 -13.48
N LEU A 248 12.01 12.53 -13.92
CA LEU A 248 10.77 12.32 -13.18
C LEU A 248 10.60 10.85 -12.82
N TRP A 249 10.41 10.58 -11.53
CA TRP A 249 10.07 9.28 -10.99
C TRP A 249 8.55 9.14 -10.89
N VAL A 250 7.99 8.16 -11.59
CA VAL A 250 6.53 7.96 -11.67
C VAL A 250 6.16 6.66 -10.96
N LEU A 251 5.63 6.76 -9.74
CA LEU A 251 4.81 5.70 -9.17
C LEU A 251 3.34 6.05 -9.39
N LEU A 252 2.69 5.34 -10.31
CA LEU A 252 1.24 5.31 -10.43
C LEU A 252 0.71 4.32 -9.39
N LEU A 253 0.42 4.83 -8.20
CA LEU A 253 -0.49 4.17 -7.28
C LEU A 253 -1.90 4.71 -7.59
N HIS A 254 -2.77 3.84 -8.09
CA HIS A 254 -4.22 4.05 -8.11
C HIS A 254 -4.78 3.44 -6.84
#